data_AF-A0A1V5YMZ8-F1
#
_entry.id   AF-A0A1V5YMZ8-F1
#
_cell.length_a   1.000
_cell.length_b   1.000
_cell.length_c   1.000
_cell.angle_alpha   90.00
_cell.angle_beta   90.00
_cell.angle_gamma   90.00
#
_symmetry.space_group_name_H-M   'P 1'
#
loop_
_entity.id
_entity.type
_entity.pdbx_description
1 polymer ?
#
loop_
_entity_poly.entity_id
_entity_poly.type
_entity_poly.pdbx_seq_one_letter_code
_entity_poly.pdbx_strand_id
1 'polypeptide(L)'
;MKTYDTFIPNFLEMQGKIERESFRFIADNCKIWHKGNCIADIDSYFEIEAAVNSFNGKIEVTFDNSEISEYIIDNFSFAEISLMNDRVLWSNNILNGGAGCDEYEPSIMSLFYYKGKLSRIYLHVYKPVEVLIELVSNQEGRIEDVENPLKKIAESLQERNEKQFDLSNITFVSNSHQRYENGIPVKGLQKSKRSIKIEENINGCEGYSIKGGDGYIVTIFNLEGNHPLWGNNIQMTPKPMRIISKSSEKIVLRGYRVEAMTPFGWTDFNGADYGFSIFIKNGEIEYCMLHMYDRNVDIKYFK
;
A
#
# COMPACT_ATOMS: atom_id res chain seq x y z
N MET A 1 -31.03 12.59 2.75
CA MET A 1 -30.34 11.90 3.85
C MET A 1 -28.87 11.83 3.45
N LYS A 2 -27.94 12.39 4.25
CA LYS A 2 -26.50 12.25 3.95
C LYS A 2 -26.15 10.75 4.07
N THR A 3 -25.51 10.18 3.05
CA THR A 3 -25.02 8.80 3.08
C THR A 3 -23.56 8.82 3.49
N TYR A 4 -23.24 8.22 4.63
CA TYR A 4 -21.86 8.11 5.11
C TYR A 4 -21.06 7.12 4.26
N ASP A 5 -19.75 7.30 4.27
CA ASP A 5 -18.79 6.39 3.64
C ASP A 5 -18.91 5.00 4.28
N THR A 6 -18.67 3.96 3.48
CA THR A 6 -18.73 2.58 3.93
C THR A 6 -17.36 1.93 4.03
N PHE A 7 -17.20 1.03 5.01
CA PHE A 7 -15.96 0.30 5.25
C PHE A 7 -16.18 -1.20 5.03
N ILE A 8 -15.14 -1.90 4.56
CA ILE A 8 -15.11 -3.36 4.64
C ILE A 8 -15.03 -3.72 6.13
N PRO A 9 -15.98 -4.50 6.68
CA PRO A 9 -15.98 -4.81 8.11
C PRO A 9 -14.69 -5.51 8.55
N ASN A 10 -14.07 -4.98 9.59
CA ASN A 10 -12.88 -5.54 10.22
C ASN A 10 -13.02 -5.41 11.74
N PHE A 11 -13.70 -6.38 12.32
CA PHE A 11 -13.95 -6.45 13.76
C PHE A 11 -12.65 -6.79 14.49
N LEU A 12 -12.24 -5.96 15.43
CA LEU A 12 -11.03 -6.13 16.26
C LEU A 12 -9.77 -6.49 15.47
N GLU A 13 -9.60 -5.86 14.30
CA GLU A 13 -8.45 -6.11 13.43
C GLU A 13 -8.30 -7.59 12.98
N MET A 14 -9.37 -8.41 13.05
CA MET A 14 -9.34 -9.83 12.68
C MET A 14 -9.02 -10.07 11.20
N GLN A 15 -9.29 -9.08 10.33
CA GLN A 15 -8.98 -9.13 8.89
C GLN A 15 -7.65 -8.42 8.56
N GLY A 16 -6.87 -8.04 9.57
CA GLY A 16 -5.62 -7.32 9.43
C GLY A 16 -5.60 -6.04 10.27
N LYS A 17 -4.39 -5.50 10.46
CA LYS A 17 -4.18 -4.29 11.26
C LYS A 17 -4.91 -3.10 10.63
N ILE A 18 -5.63 -2.34 11.44
CA ILE A 18 -6.26 -1.07 11.07
C ILE A 18 -5.26 0.04 11.39
N GLU A 19 -5.04 0.92 10.41
CA GLU A 19 -4.21 2.11 10.59
C GLU A 19 -4.89 3.05 11.60
N ARG A 20 -4.09 3.55 12.54
CA ARG A 20 -4.55 4.45 13.60
C ARG A 20 -3.95 5.81 13.31
N GLU A 21 -4.79 6.82 13.20
CA GLU A 21 -4.36 8.18 12.86
C GLU A 21 -4.81 9.15 13.94
N SER A 22 -3.91 10.06 14.31
CA SER A 22 -4.27 11.22 15.11
C SER A 22 -5.18 12.14 14.29
N PHE A 23 -6.14 12.78 14.94
CA PHE A 23 -7.09 13.66 14.27
C PHE A 23 -7.50 14.83 15.16
N ARG A 24 -7.91 15.92 14.51
CA ARG A 24 -8.59 17.04 15.14
C ARG A 24 -9.98 17.18 14.54
N PHE A 25 -10.99 17.43 15.36
CA PHE A 25 -12.37 17.61 14.92
C PHE A 25 -12.99 18.81 15.61
N ILE A 26 -13.61 19.69 14.83
CA ILE A 26 -14.35 20.85 15.32
C ILE A 26 -15.82 20.64 14.96
N ALA A 27 -16.63 20.39 15.98
CA ALA A 27 -18.08 20.36 15.87
C ALA A 27 -18.64 21.79 15.94
N ASP A 28 -19.69 22.06 15.18
CA ASP A 28 -20.47 23.31 15.28
C ASP A 28 -21.86 23.09 15.90
N ASN A 29 -22.16 21.83 16.29
CA ASN A 29 -23.36 21.45 17.02
C ASN A 29 -23.07 20.21 17.87
N CYS A 30 -23.62 20.19 19.08
CA CYS A 30 -23.59 19.08 20.01
C CYS A 30 -25.01 18.73 20.48
N LYS A 31 -25.41 17.46 20.34
CA LYS A 31 -26.67 16.95 20.86
C LYS A 31 -26.42 15.91 21.92
N ILE A 32 -27.20 15.95 22.99
CA ILE A 32 -27.17 14.95 24.04
C ILE A 32 -28.46 14.15 23.98
N TRP A 33 -28.32 12.85 23.82
CA TRP A 33 -29.43 11.92 23.70
C TRP A 33 -29.49 11.02 24.93
N HIS A 34 -30.67 10.91 25.53
CA HIS A 34 -30.96 9.95 26.59
C HIS A 34 -32.18 9.11 26.23
N LYS A 35 -32.01 7.78 26.18
CA LYS A 35 -33.07 6.82 25.82
C LYS A 35 -33.81 7.19 24.52
N GLY A 36 -33.05 7.62 23.51
CA GLY A 36 -33.56 8.02 22.20
C GLY A 36 -34.19 9.41 22.12
N ASN A 37 -34.26 10.17 23.23
CA ASN A 37 -34.73 11.54 23.23
C ASN A 37 -33.56 12.52 23.27
N CYS A 38 -33.59 13.55 22.43
CA CYS A 38 -32.66 14.67 22.53
C CYS A 38 -33.02 15.50 23.77
N ILE A 39 -32.13 15.56 24.76
CA ILE A 39 -32.32 16.29 26.02
C ILE A 39 -31.56 17.62 26.04
N ALA A 40 -30.57 17.79 25.16
CA ALA A 40 -29.89 19.06 24.92
C ALA A 40 -29.46 19.15 23.45
N ASP A 41 -29.58 20.34 22.86
CA ASP A 41 -29.16 20.67 21.50
C ASP A 41 -28.43 22.02 21.58
N ILE A 42 -27.11 21.99 21.41
CA ILE A 42 -26.20 23.08 21.73
C ILE A 42 -25.50 23.50 20.44
N ASP A 43 -25.82 24.69 19.97
CA ASP A 43 -25.19 25.32 18.81
C ASP A 43 -23.94 26.11 19.25
N SER A 44 -22.89 25.36 19.57
CA SER A 44 -21.58 25.90 19.96
C SER A 44 -20.44 25.11 19.34
N TYR A 45 -19.22 25.65 19.44
CA TYR A 45 -18.03 25.00 18.95
C TYR A 45 -17.47 24.05 20.00
N PHE A 46 -17.28 22.79 19.62
CA PHE A 46 -16.63 21.79 20.46
C PHE A 46 -15.41 21.26 19.72
N GLU A 47 -14.27 21.24 20.40
CA GLU A 47 -13.01 20.76 19.85
C GLU A 47 -12.63 19.40 20.43
N ILE A 48 -12.30 18.46 19.55
CA ILE A 48 -11.70 17.17 19.88
C ILE A 48 -10.30 17.13 19.27
N GLU A 49 -9.30 16.86 20.11
CA GLU A 49 -7.95 16.49 19.69
C GLU A 49 -7.70 15.04 20.10
N ALA A 50 -7.41 14.18 19.13
CA ALA A 50 -7.14 12.77 19.35
C ALA A 50 -5.73 12.43 18.86
N ALA A 51 -4.86 11.97 19.74
CA ALA A 51 -3.48 11.65 19.46
C ALA A 51 -3.22 10.14 19.63
N VAL A 52 -2.63 9.50 18.63
CA VAL A 52 -2.20 8.11 18.74
C VAL A 52 -0.87 8.04 19.49
N ASN A 53 -0.88 7.34 20.62
CA ASN A 53 0.32 7.07 21.41
C ASN A 53 1.21 6.06 20.66
N SER A 54 2.43 6.48 20.33
CA SER A 54 3.37 5.70 19.51
C SER A 54 3.89 4.42 20.18
N PHE A 55 3.80 4.31 21.51
CA PHE A 55 4.30 3.16 22.26
C PHE A 55 3.27 2.04 22.38
N ASN A 56 2.00 2.39 22.61
CA ASN A 56 0.95 1.41 22.91
C ASN A 56 -0.18 1.36 21.86
N GLY A 57 -0.19 2.29 20.89
CA GLY A 57 -1.20 2.37 19.84
C GLY A 57 -2.58 2.78 20.34
N LYS A 58 -2.72 3.23 21.59
CA LYS A 58 -3.97 3.81 22.10
C LYS A 58 -4.18 5.17 21.49
N ILE A 59 -5.44 5.55 21.32
CA ILE A 59 -5.80 6.92 21.01
C ILE A 59 -6.13 7.64 22.31
N GLU A 60 -5.43 8.73 22.59
CA GLU A 60 -5.63 9.62 23.72
C GLU A 60 -6.42 10.82 23.21
N VAL A 61 -7.51 11.16 23.87
CA VAL A 61 -8.45 12.18 23.41
C VAL A 61 -8.55 13.27 24.45
N THR A 62 -8.38 14.52 24.01
CA THR A 62 -8.72 15.73 24.75
C THR A 62 -9.94 16.36 24.09
N PHE A 63 -10.93 16.73 24.89
CA PHE A 63 -12.22 17.22 24.45
C PHE A 63 -12.59 18.49 25.22
N ASP A 64 -12.93 19.56 24.50
CA ASP A 64 -13.57 20.72 25.10
C ASP A 64 -14.99 20.36 25.56
N ASN A 65 -15.14 20.06 26.84
CA ASN A 65 -16.41 19.75 27.47
C ASN A 65 -16.98 20.93 28.25
N SER A 66 -16.50 22.17 28.05
CA SER A 66 -16.82 23.31 28.91
C SER A 66 -18.32 23.55 29.10
N GLU A 67 -19.13 23.31 28.06
CA GLU A 67 -20.59 23.44 28.10
C GLU A 67 -21.34 22.16 28.51
N ILE A 68 -20.67 21.00 28.57
CA ILE A 68 -21.29 19.69 28.79
C ILE A 68 -20.55 18.80 29.81
N SER A 69 -19.76 19.42 30.68
CA SER A 69 -18.92 18.72 31.68
C SER A 69 -19.70 17.87 32.68
N GLU A 70 -21.02 18.09 32.80
CA GLU A 70 -21.94 17.25 33.57
C GLU A 70 -22.27 15.89 32.91
N TYR A 71 -21.89 15.70 31.65
CA TYR A 71 -22.15 14.47 30.90
C TYR A 71 -20.89 13.69 30.53
N ILE A 72 -19.73 14.35 30.45
CA ILE A 72 -18.51 13.73 29.95
C ILE A 72 -17.25 14.41 30.51
N ILE A 73 -16.21 13.63 30.78
CA ILE A 73 -14.87 14.15 31.11
C ILE A 73 -14.13 14.68 29.87
N ASP A 74 -13.14 15.53 30.10
CA ASP A 74 -12.36 16.19 29.05
C ASP A 74 -11.18 15.36 28.52
N ASN A 75 -10.76 14.30 29.22
CA ASN A 75 -9.63 13.46 28.84
C ASN A 75 -9.95 11.97 29.00
N PHE A 76 -9.77 11.19 27.94
CA PHE A 76 -10.03 9.75 27.93
C PHE A 76 -9.20 9.03 26.85
N SER A 77 -9.22 7.69 26.84
CA SER A 77 -8.44 6.92 25.85
C SER A 77 -9.12 5.62 25.40
N PHE A 78 -8.81 5.18 24.18
CA PHE A 78 -9.27 3.88 23.66
C PHE A 78 -8.11 3.06 23.11
N ALA A 79 -8.14 1.75 23.35
CA ALA A 79 -7.11 0.80 22.91
C ALA A 79 -7.53 -0.04 21.70
N GLU A 80 -8.83 -0.35 21.60
CA GLU A 80 -9.38 -1.23 20.57
C GLU A 80 -10.05 -0.42 19.47
N ILE A 81 -9.85 -0.87 18.23
CA ILE A 81 -10.44 -0.25 17.04
C ILE A 81 -11.13 -1.33 16.19
N SER A 82 -12.21 -0.97 15.51
CA SER A 82 -12.87 -1.81 14.52
C SER A 82 -13.43 -0.99 13.38
N LEU A 83 -13.44 -1.55 12.17
CA LEU A 83 -14.19 -1.00 11.05
C LEU A 83 -15.57 -1.65 11.01
N MET A 84 -16.61 -0.84 11.20
CA MET A 84 -18.00 -1.22 10.97
C MET A 84 -18.43 -0.72 9.60
N ASN A 85 -19.52 -1.27 9.05
CA ASN A 85 -19.98 -0.92 7.71
C ASN A 85 -20.06 0.60 7.44
N ASP A 86 -20.46 1.41 8.41
CA ASP A 86 -20.70 2.87 8.28
C ASP A 86 -19.84 3.75 9.18
N ARG A 87 -18.93 3.18 9.98
CA ARG A 87 -18.14 3.92 10.99
C ARG A 87 -16.83 3.25 11.37
N VAL A 88 -15.90 4.04 11.88
CA VAL A 88 -14.77 3.54 12.66
C VAL A 88 -15.17 3.56 14.15
N LEU A 89 -15.04 2.42 14.81
CA LEU A 89 -15.42 2.24 16.21
C LEU A 89 -14.15 2.13 17.07
N TRP A 90 -14.07 2.94 18.11
CA TRP A 90 -13.06 2.87 19.16
C TRP A 90 -13.71 2.53 20.50
N SER A 91 -13.09 1.64 21.28
CA SER A 91 -13.54 1.28 22.63
C SER A 91 -12.38 0.62 23.41
N ASN A 92 -12.59 0.35 24.69
CA ASN A 92 -11.72 -0.50 25.51
C ASN A 92 -12.36 -1.88 25.79
N ASN A 93 -13.56 -2.15 25.26
CA ASN A 93 -14.38 -3.27 25.67
C ASN A 93 -15.28 -3.82 24.55
N ILE A 94 -14.83 -3.83 23.28
CA ILE A 94 -15.66 -4.19 22.13
C ILE A 94 -16.24 -5.61 22.28
N LEU A 95 -15.44 -6.56 22.78
CA LEU A 95 -15.87 -7.96 22.95
C LEU A 95 -17.03 -8.14 23.93
N ASN A 96 -17.16 -7.26 24.92
CA ASN A 96 -18.25 -7.32 25.91
C ASN A 96 -19.34 -6.27 25.64
N GLY A 97 -19.45 -5.80 24.39
CA GLY A 97 -20.50 -4.88 23.96
C GLY A 97 -20.19 -3.39 24.19
N GLY A 98 -18.97 -3.06 24.60
CA GLY A 98 -18.47 -1.69 24.68
C GLY A 98 -18.95 -0.87 25.88
N ALA A 99 -19.75 -1.44 26.79
CA ALA A 99 -20.22 -0.73 27.97
C ALA A 99 -19.07 -0.40 28.94
N GLY A 100 -19.00 0.86 29.36
CA GLY A 100 -18.05 1.36 30.35
C GLY A 100 -18.59 1.34 31.79
N CYS A 101 -17.67 1.34 32.76
CA CYS A 101 -18.01 1.35 34.18
C CYS A 101 -17.60 2.63 34.91
N ASP A 102 -16.85 3.51 34.26
CA ASP A 102 -16.32 4.74 34.85
C ASP A 102 -17.32 5.90 34.65
N GLU A 103 -17.42 6.77 35.65
CA GLU A 103 -18.37 7.88 35.62
C GLU A 103 -17.91 8.97 34.64
N TYR A 104 -18.82 9.41 33.78
CA TYR A 104 -18.61 10.44 32.76
C TYR A 104 -17.54 10.08 31.71
N GLU A 105 -16.89 8.92 31.79
CA GLU A 105 -15.92 8.47 30.79
C GLU A 105 -16.65 7.84 29.60
N PRO A 106 -16.39 8.29 28.36
CA PRO A 106 -16.94 7.65 27.19
C PRO A 106 -16.27 6.28 26.99
N SER A 107 -17.08 5.28 26.71
CA SER A 107 -16.64 3.90 26.54
C SER A 107 -16.63 3.43 25.09
N ILE A 108 -17.35 4.17 24.24
CA ILE A 108 -17.36 3.97 22.79
C ILE A 108 -17.24 5.34 22.13
N MET A 109 -16.35 5.43 21.16
CA MET A 109 -16.28 6.53 20.21
C MET A 109 -16.53 6.01 18.80
N SER A 110 -17.52 6.56 18.09
CA SER A 110 -17.79 6.21 16.68
C SER A 110 -17.53 7.40 15.77
N LEU A 111 -16.73 7.19 14.73
CA LEU A 111 -16.35 8.20 13.75
C LEU A 111 -17.08 7.95 12.43
N PHE A 112 -17.77 8.97 11.92
CA PHE A 112 -18.55 8.90 10.68
C PHE A 112 -17.99 9.85 9.62
N TYR A 113 -17.67 9.28 8.47
CA TYR A 113 -17.04 10.00 7.37
C TYR A 113 -18.05 10.24 6.26
N TYR A 114 -18.03 11.43 5.68
CA TYR A 114 -18.84 11.80 4.52
C TYR A 114 -17.92 12.34 3.43
N LYS A 115 -17.90 11.66 2.27
CA LYS A 115 -17.03 12.01 1.14
C LYS A 115 -15.55 12.11 1.53
N GLY A 116 -15.10 11.16 2.36
CA GLY A 116 -13.72 11.08 2.80
C GLY A 116 -13.35 12.02 3.96
N LYS A 117 -14.31 12.76 4.55
CA LYS A 117 -14.04 13.70 5.65
C LYS A 117 -14.80 13.32 6.91
N LEU A 118 -14.15 13.37 8.07
CA LEU A 118 -14.80 13.18 9.36
C LEU A 118 -15.85 14.28 9.56
N SER A 119 -17.11 13.87 9.75
CA SER A 119 -18.26 14.78 9.73
C SER A 119 -19.12 14.69 10.99
N ARG A 120 -18.99 13.58 11.72
CA ARG A 120 -19.75 13.31 12.93
C ARG A 120 -18.97 12.37 13.84
N ILE A 121 -19.06 12.63 15.14
CA ILE A 121 -18.52 11.78 16.20
C ILE A 121 -19.64 11.46 17.19
N TYR A 122 -19.75 10.21 17.58
CA TYR A 122 -20.57 9.77 18.71
C TYR A 122 -19.68 9.35 19.87
N LEU A 123 -20.00 9.83 21.07
CA LEU A 123 -19.40 9.40 22.33
C LEU A 123 -20.50 8.82 23.22
N HIS A 124 -20.36 7.55 23.60
CA HIS A 124 -21.30 6.89 24.50
C HIS A 124 -20.75 6.84 25.93
N VAL A 125 -21.46 7.48 26.84
CA VAL A 125 -21.18 7.48 28.28
C VAL A 125 -22.28 6.68 28.97
N TYR A 126 -21.91 5.69 29.80
CA TYR A 126 -22.90 4.80 30.45
C TYR A 126 -23.24 5.20 31.89
N LYS A 127 -22.35 5.94 32.56
CA LYS A 127 -22.51 6.33 33.96
C LYS A 127 -22.31 7.84 34.15
N PRO A 128 -23.00 8.46 35.12
CA PRO A 128 -24.01 7.87 36.00
C PRO A 128 -25.34 7.57 35.28
N VAL A 129 -25.53 8.17 34.11
CA VAL A 129 -26.70 7.99 33.24
C VAL A 129 -26.22 7.69 31.84
N GLU A 130 -26.86 6.72 31.18
CA GLU A 130 -26.54 6.40 29.79
C GLU A 130 -26.94 7.56 28.87
N VAL A 131 -25.96 8.18 28.25
CA VAL A 131 -26.13 9.25 27.26
C VAL A 131 -25.28 9.00 26.02
N LEU A 132 -25.81 9.44 24.89
CA LEU A 132 -25.09 9.53 23.62
C LEU A 132 -24.86 11.00 23.31
N ILE A 133 -23.59 11.39 23.23
CA ILE A 133 -23.18 12.71 22.81
C ILE A 133 -22.89 12.64 21.31
N GLU A 134 -23.68 13.37 20.53
CA GLU A 134 -23.55 13.51 19.08
C GLU A 134 -22.92 14.85 18.75
N LEU A 135 -21.75 14.81 18.11
CA LEU A 135 -21.02 15.98 17.64
C LEU A 135 -21.09 16.00 16.12
N VAL A 136 -21.53 17.12 15.55
CA VAL A 136 -21.70 17.29 14.11
C VAL A 136 -20.92 18.52 13.66
N SER A 137 -20.27 18.40 12.51
CA SER A 137 -19.67 19.54 11.82
C SER A 137 -20.37 19.75 10.48
N ASN A 138 -20.96 20.93 10.30
CA ASN A 138 -21.52 21.36 9.03
C ASN A 138 -20.51 22.09 8.16
N GLN A 139 -19.31 22.38 8.68
CA GLN A 139 -18.24 23.04 7.93
C GLN A 139 -17.61 22.07 6.92
N GLU A 140 -18.23 21.95 5.75
CA GLU A 140 -17.56 21.49 4.53
C GLU A 140 -16.42 22.48 4.17
N GLY A 141 -15.27 22.40 4.85
CA GLY A 141 -14.05 23.12 4.41
C GLY A 141 -13.23 23.89 5.45
N ARG A 142 -13.30 23.59 6.75
CA ARG A 142 -12.41 24.24 7.75
C ARG A 142 -11.95 23.31 8.88
N ILE A 143 -11.35 22.18 8.52
CA ILE A 143 -10.56 21.36 9.45
C ILE A 143 -9.35 20.85 8.64
N GLU A 144 -8.13 20.97 9.19
CA GLU A 144 -6.94 20.33 8.63
C GLU A 144 -7.27 18.86 8.35
N ASP A 145 -7.14 18.46 7.08
CA ASP A 145 -7.77 17.27 6.52
C ASP A 145 -7.48 16.00 7.34
N VAL A 146 -8.43 15.58 8.15
CA VAL A 146 -8.50 14.19 8.62
C VAL A 146 -9.06 13.41 7.45
N GLU A 147 -8.18 13.11 6.49
CA GLU A 147 -8.50 12.21 5.40
C GLU A 147 -9.04 10.92 5.98
N ASN A 148 -10.14 10.44 5.40
CA ASN A 148 -10.66 9.12 5.68
C ASN A 148 -9.49 8.12 5.60
N PRO A 149 -9.24 7.30 6.63
CA PRO A 149 -8.16 6.32 6.59
C PRO A 149 -8.35 5.34 5.43
N LEU A 150 -9.58 5.09 4.95
CA LEU A 150 -9.82 4.38 3.69
C LEU A 150 -9.56 5.21 2.43
N LYS A 151 -9.69 6.53 2.46
CA LYS A 151 -9.27 7.37 1.32
C LYS A 151 -7.75 7.41 1.24
N LYS A 152 -7.03 7.51 2.37
CA LYS A 152 -5.57 7.42 2.42
C LYS A 152 -5.04 6.01 2.15
N ILE A 153 -5.75 4.96 2.60
CA ILE A 153 -5.48 3.57 2.19
C ILE A 153 -5.85 3.36 0.72
N ALA A 154 -6.95 3.90 0.21
CA ALA A 154 -7.33 3.77 -1.20
C ALA A 154 -6.44 4.60 -2.13
N GLU A 155 -5.96 5.76 -1.70
CA GLU A 155 -5.01 6.62 -2.41
C GLU A 155 -3.59 6.08 -2.27
N SER A 156 -3.20 5.49 -1.13
CA SER A 156 -1.91 4.77 -1.03
C SER A 156 -1.96 3.40 -1.72
N LEU A 157 -3.11 2.74 -1.82
CA LEU A 157 -3.33 1.55 -2.64
C LEU A 157 -3.44 1.92 -4.11
N GLN A 158 -4.05 3.06 -4.47
CA GLN A 158 -4.04 3.60 -5.83
C GLN A 158 -2.64 4.05 -6.19
N GLU A 159 -1.87 4.72 -5.34
CA GLU A 159 -0.47 5.06 -5.59
C GLU A 159 0.42 3.81 -5.62
N ARG A 160 0.14 2.77 -4.81
CA ARG A 160 0.83 1.47 -4.89
C ARG A 160 0.43 0.66 -6.12
N ASN A 161 -0.82 0.76 -6.59
CA ASN A 161 -1.33 0.09 -7.79
C ASN A 161 -0.99 0.88 -9.06
N GLU A 162 -0.92 2.21 -9.01
CA GLU A 162 -0.41 3.10 -10.06
C GLU A 162 1.12 3.02 -10.13
N LYS A 163 1.80 2.71 -9.02
CA LYS A 163 3.21 2.23 -9.01
C LYS A 163 3.32 0.71 -9.13
N GLN A 164 2.29 0.00 -9.56
CA GLN A 164 2.51 -1.35 -10.07
C GLN A 164 3.17 -1.19 -11.44
N PHE A 165 4.50 -1.14 -11.44
CA PHE A 165 5.28 -1.10 -12.66
C PHE A 165 4.84 -2.27 -13.54
N ASP A 166 4.19 -1.93 -14.66
CA ASP A 166 3.63 -2.91 -15.58
C ASP A 166 4.79 -3.57 -16.33
N LEU A 167 4.90 -4.89 -16.15
CA LEU A 167 5.91 -5.71 -16.82
C LEU A 167 5.40 -6.30 -18.13
N SER A 168 4.14 -6.04 -18.51
CA SER A 168 3.49 -6.65 -19.68
C SER A 168 4.31 -6.43 -20.97
N ASN A 169 4.97 -5.26 -21.09
CA ASN A 169 5.90 -4.96 -22.17
C ASN A 169 6.87 -3.83 -21.82
N ILE A 170 8.02 -4.19 -21.26
CA ILE A 170 9.10 -3.23 -20.96
C ILE A 170 10.11 -3.22 -22.07
N THR A 171 10.49 -2.02 -22.52
CA THR A 171 11.69 -1.80 -23.33
C THR A 171 12.59 -0.78 -22.63
N PHE A 172 13.79 -1.19 -22.26
CA PHE A 172 14.81 -0.35 -21.64
C PHE A 172 16.02 -0.23 -22.58
N VAL A 173 16.28 0.99 -23.06
CA VAL A 173 17.45 1.28 -23.88
C VAL A 173 18.59 1.77 -23.00
N SER A 174 19.67 1.02 -22.99
CA SER A 174 20.91 1.29 -22.28
C SER A 174 21.97 1.84 -23.23
N ASN A 175 22.70 2.88 -22.81
CA ASN A 175 23.83 3.43 -23.58
C ASN A 175 25.20 2.90 -23.10
N SER A 176 25.25 2.27 -21.93
CA SER A 176 26.48 1.69 -21.40
C SER A 176 26.21 0.57 -20.39
N HIS A 177 27.19 -0.30 -20.20
CA HIS A 177 27.11 -1.33 -19.17
C HIS A 177 28.44 -1.55 -18.45
N GLN A 178 28.36 -1.99 -17.19
CA GLN A 178 29.49 -2.36 -16.36
C GLN A 178 29.35 -3.81 -15.92
N ARG A 179 30.42 -4.60 -16.11
CA ARG A 179 30.49 -5.98 -15.61
C ARG A 179 31.12 -6.00 -14.23
N TYR A 180 30.58 -6.85 -13.36
CA TYR A 180 31.13 -7.17 -12.06
C TYR A 180 31.38 -8.68 -11.98
N GLU A 181 32.51 -9.08 -11.43
CA GLU A 181 32.84 -10.49 -11.14
C GLU A 181 33.18 -10.56 -9.66
N ASN A 182 32.47 -11.40 -8.91
CA ASN A 182 32.54 -11.45 -7.45
C ASN A 182 32.30 -10.07 -6.77
N GLY A 183 31.40 -9.26 -7.35
CA GLY A 183 31.12 -7.90 -6.88
C GLY A 183 32.16 -6.85 -7.23
N ILE A 184 33.26 -7.21 -7.89
CA ILE A 184 34.34 -6.30 -8.28
C ILE A 184 34.14 -5.85 -9.73
N PRO A 185 34.16 -4.54 -10.04
CA PRO A 185 34.03 -4.07 -11.42
C PRO A 185 35.22 -4.50 -12.27
N VAL A 186 34.96 -5.07 -13.43
CA VAL A 186 35.98 -5.54 -14.40
C VAL A 186 35.71 -4.96 -15.78
N LYS A 187 36.73 -4.95 -16.65
CA LYS A 187 36.64 -4.49 -18.06
C LYS A 187 36.23 -3.03 -18.27
N GLY A 188 36.13 -2.24 -17.20
CA GLY A 188 35.71 -0.83 -17.24
C GLY A 188 34.28 -0.62 -17.75
N LEU A 189 33.85 0.64 -17.77
CA LEU A 189 32.55 1.03 -18.29
C LEU A 189 32.54 0.91 -19.81
N GLN A 190 31.66 0.07 -20.35
CA GLN A 190 31.55 -0.15 -21.79
C GLN A 190 30.43 0.69 -22.38
N LYS A 191 30.77 1.66 -23.23
CA LYS A 191 29.80 2.43 -24.02
C LYS A 191 29.32 1.57 -25.17
N SER A 192 28.22 0.85 -24.94
CA SER A 192 27.63 -0.02 -25.94
C SER A 192 26.11 -0.02 -25.81
N LYS A 193 25.40 0.34 -26.88
CA LYS A 193 23.94 0.44 -26.87
C LYS A 193 23.26 -0.93 -26.84
N ARG A 194 22.37 -1.13 -25.88
CA ARG A 194 21.56 -2.35 -25.74
C ARG A 194 20.10 -2.00 -25.56
N SER A 195 19.22 -2.80 -26.14
CA SER A 195 17.80 -2.79 -25.77
C SER A 195 17.51 -4.02 -24.94
N ILE A 196 16.88 -3.83 -23.79
CA ILE A 196 16.42 -4.91 -22.93
C ILE A 196 14.90 -4.93 -23.02
N LYS A 197 14.36 -6.06 -23.46
CA LYS A 197 12.93 -6.26 -23.59
C LYS A 197 12.46 -7.35 -22.62
N ILE A 198 11.37 -7.06 -21.91
CA ILE A 198 10.74 -8.00 -20.99
C ILE A 198 9.27 -8.08 -21.40
N GLU A 199 8.83 -9.29 -21.73
CA GLU A 199 7.48 -9.53 -22.25
C GLU A 199 6.87 -10.73 -21.53
N GLU A 200 5.56 -10.74 -21.38
CA GLU A 200 4.85 -11.93 -20.92
C GLU A 200 5.09 -13.10 -21.89
N ASN A 201 5.29 -14.29 -21.33
CA ASN A 201 5.39 -15.50 -22.12
C ASN A 201 3.99 -15.92 -22.59
N ILE A 202 3.48 -15.32 -23.67
CA ILE A 202 2.12 -15.64 -24.17
C ILE A 202 2.11 -16.93 -25.02
N ASN A 203 3.15 -17.16 -25.83
CA ASN A 203 3.18 -18.21 -26.86
C ASN A 203 4.28 -19.26 -26.66
N GLY A 204 4.94 -19.28 -25.50
CA GLY A 204 6.20 -20.01 -25.31
C GLY A 204 7.41 -19.18 -25.72
N CYS A 205 8.60 -19.78 -25.66
CA CYS A 205 9.84 -19.15 -26.11
C CYS A 205 10.57 -20.11 -27.05
N GLU A 206 10.90 -19.63 -28.25
CA GLU A 206 11.69 -20.40 -29.20
C GLU A 206 13.02 -20.82 -28.56
N GLY A 207 13.42 -22.07 -28.82
CA GLY A 207 14.60 -22.68 -28.21
C GLY A 207 14.37 -23.27 -26.83
N TYR A 208 13.17 -23.16 -26.25
CA TYR A 208 12.82 -23.75 -24.95
C TYR A 208 11.54 -24.60 -25.00
N SER A 209 11.52 -25.70 -24.24
CA SER A 209 10.36 -26.55 -24.05
C SER A 209 9.46 -25.96 -22.96
N ILE A 210 8.81 -24.83 -23.26
CA ILE A 210 7.88 -24.15 -22.35
C ILE A 210 6.58 -23.80 -23.06
N LYS A 211 5.47 -23.87 -22.32
CA LYS A 211 4.17 -23.41 -22.80
C LYS A 211 4.01 -21.91 -22.54
N GLY A 212 3.16 -21.27 -23.32
CA GLY A 212 2.65 -19.93 -23.01
C GLY A 212 1.83 -19.90 -21.72
N GLY A 213 1.70 -18.72 -21.14
CA GLY A 213 0.97 -18.44 -19.90
C GLY A 213 1.81 -18.47 -18.62
N ASP A 214 3.13 -18.69 -18.71
CA ASP A 214 3.99 -18.82 -17.52
C ASP A 214 5.24 -17.94 -17.58
N GLY A 215 5.23 -16.90 -16.75
CA GLY A 215 6.35 -16.00 -16.54
C GLY A 215 6.58 -15.01 -17.68
N TYR A 216 7.82 -14.55 -17.79
CA TYR A 216 8.27 -13.51 -18.70
C TYR A 216 9.48 -13.99 -19.49
N ILE A 217 9.66 -13.43 -20.69
CA ILE A 217 10.82 -13.63 -21.54
C ILE A 217 11.67 -12.36 -21.51
N VAL A 218 12.91 -12.49 -21.02
CA VAL A 218 13.89 -11.40 -21.00
C VAL A 218 14.83 -11.55 -22.19
N THR A 219 14.90 -10.53 -23.04
CA THR A 219 15.74 -10.51 -24.24
C THR A 219 16.64 -9.27 -24.24
N ILE A 220 17.92 -9.44 -24.58
CA ILE A 220 18.89 -8.34 -24.69
C ILE A 220 19.37 -8.25 -26.14
N PHE A 221 19.05 -7.13 -26.78
CA PHE A 221 19.42 -6.82 -28.16
C PHE A 221 20.66 -5.93 -28.22
N ASN A 222 21.55 -6.21 -29.16
CA ASN A 222 22.62 -5.30 -29.54
C ASN A 222 22.09 -4.24 -30.52
N LEU A 223 22.24 -2.96 -30.18
CA LEU A 223 21.81 -1.84 -31.02
C LEU A 223 22.98 -1.20 -31.81
N GLU A 224 24.18 -1.80 -31.76
CA GLU A 224 25.36 -1.30 -32.45
C GLU A 224 25.75 -2.21 -33.64
N GLY A 225 26.00 -1.58 -34.80
CA GLY A 225 26.39 -2.24 -36.05
C GLY A 225 25.44 -1.96 -37.22
N ASN A 226 25.93 -2.07 -38.45
CA ASN A 226 25.11 -1.99 -39.67
C ASN A 226 24.49 -3.38 -39.91
N HIS A 227 23.18 -3.55 -39.71
CA HIS A 227 22.51 -4.82 -39.97
C HIS A 227 21.18 -4.61 -40.73
N PRO A 228 20.97 -5.27 -41.88
CA PRO A 228 19.86 -4.95 -42.80
C PRO A 228 18.48 -5.45 -42.34
N LEU A 229 18.39 -6.28 -41.30
CA LEU A 229 17.13 -6.84 -40.77
C LEU A 229 17.22 -6.88 -39.24
N TRP A 230 16.35 -6.15 -38.56
CA TRP A 230 16.31 -5.96 -37.10
C TRP A 230 16.10 -7.28 -36.31
N GLY A 231 15.69 -8.36 -36.96
CA GLY A 231 15.23 -9.60 -36.32
C GLY A 231 16.30 -10.51 -35.71
N ASN A 232 17.59 -10.30 -35.96
CA ASN A 232 18.66 -11.24 -35.55
C ASN A 232 19.73 -10.67 -34.59
N ASN A 233 19.56 -9.46 -34.06
CA ASN A 233 20.55 -8.85 -33.16
C ASN A 233 20.39 -9.27 -31.70
N ILE A 234 20.01 -10.53 -31.47
CA ILE A 234 19.93 -11.12 -30.14
C ILE A 234 21.36 -11.39 -29.67
N GLN A 235 21.83 -10.62 -28.68
CA GLN A 235 23.19 -10.79 -28.15
C GLN A 235 23.29 -12.06 -27.27
N MET A 236 22.16 -12.48 -26.70
CA MET A 236 22.03 -13.66 -25.86
C MET A 236 20.65 -14.26 -26.07
N THR A 237 20.57 -15.59 -26.21
CA THR A 237 19.30 -16.33 -26.27
C THR A 237 18.33 -15.82 -25.20
N PRO A 238 17.07 -15.51 -25.56
CA PRO A 238 16.05 -15.07 -24.62
C PRO A 238 15.99 -15.99 -23.39
N LYS A 239 15.69 -15.44 -22.21
CA LYS A 239 15.67 -16.21 -20.97
C LYS A 239 14.27 -16.21 -20.35
N PRO A 240 13.60 -17.37 -20.26
CA PRO A 240 12.37 -17.52 -19.50
C PRO A 240 12.63 -17.29 -18.01
N MET A 241 11.84 -16.43 -17.36
CA MET A 241 11.98 -16.10 -15.95
C MET A 241 10.62 -15.89 -15.27
N ARG A 242 10.57 -16.08 -13.95
CA ARG A 242 9.41 -15.73 -13.11
C ARG A 242 9.79 -14.64 -12.13
N ILE A 243 8.83 -13.80 -11.75
CA ILE A 243 9.02 -12.83 -10.67
C ILE A 243 9.16 -13.61 -9.36
N ILE A 244 10.24 -13.34 -8.63
CA ILE A 244 10.46 -13.89 -7.28
C ILE A 244 10.36 -12.81 -6.19
N SER A 245 10.43 -11.54 -6.57
CA SER A 245 10.23 -10.41 -5.68
C SER A 245 9.84 -9.17 -6.48
N LYS A 246 8.88 -8.39 -5.97
CA LYS A 246 8.42 -7.14 -6.57
C LYS A 246 8.14 -6.11 -5.47
N SER A 247 8.72 -4.93 -5.60
CA SER A 247 8.45 -3.74 -4.80
C SER A 247 8.36 -2.51 -5.70
N SER A 248 8.07 -1.34 -5.12
CA SER A 248 8.05 -0.05 -5.84
C SER A 248 9.43 0.40 -6.35
N GLU A 249 10.50 -0.17 -5.82
CA GLU A 249 11.89 0.24 -6.13
C GLU A 249 12.67 -0.84 -6.90
N LYS A 250 12.21 -2.10 -6.85
CA LYS A 250 12.94 -3.21 -7.43
C LYS A 250 12.02 -4.35 -7.84
N ILE A 251 12.28 -4.89 -9.02
CA ILE A 251 11.68 -6.15 -9.50
C ILE A 251 12.79 -7.16 -9.71
N VAL A 252 12.61 -8.37 -9.19
CA VAL A 252 13.57 -9.47 -9.34
C VAL A 252 12.90 -10.63 -10.05
N LEU A 253 13.45 -10.98 -11.20
CA LEU A 253 13.12 -12.15 -11.97
C LEU A 253 14.20 -13.22 -11.80
N ARG A 254 13.80 -14.48 -11.75
CA ARG A 254 14.69 -15.64 -11.71
C ARG A 254 14.29 -16.63 -12.80
N GLY A 255 15.28 -17.13 -13.54
CA GLY A 255 15.05 -18.24 -14.44
C GLY A 255 14.71 -19.52 -13.69
N TYR A 256 14.23 -20.52 -14.41
CA TYR A 256 13.88 -21.82 -13.85
C TYR A 256 14.38 -22.93 -14.77
N ARG A 257 14.42 -24.16 -14.27
CA ARG A 257 14.84 -25.33 -15.05
C ARG A 257 13.84 -25.59 -16.16
N VAL A 258 14.36 -25.74 -17.38
CA VAL A 258 13.59 -25.99 -18.62
C VAL A 258 14.46 -26.85 -19.53
N GLU A 259 13.88 -27.47 -20.55
CA GLU A 259 14.69 -28.04 -21.64
C GLU A 259 14.96 -26.96 -22.68
N ALA A 260 16.17 -26.93 -23.22
CA ALA A 260 16.56 -26.09 -24.34
C ALA A 260 16.84 -26.94 -25.57
N MET A 261 16.49 -26.41 -26.75
CA MET A 261 16.79 -27.06 -28.02
C MET A 261 18.28 -26.89 -28.35
N THR A 262 18.97 -27.99 -28.61
CA THR A 262 20.35 -28.01 -29.07
C THR A 262 20.43 -28.72 -30.44
N PRO A 263 21.57 -28.65 -31.16
CA PRO A 263 21.76 -29.44 -32.38
C PRO A 263 21.60 -30.97 -32.19
N PHE A 264 21.65 -31.45 -30.94
CA PHE A 264 21.51 -32.87 -30.58
C PHE A 264 20.13 -33.21 -30.00
N GLY A 265 19.18 -32.26 -30.01
CA GLY A 265 17.82 -32.40 -29.45
C GLY A 265 17.61 -31.60 -28.17
N TRP A 266 16.49 -31.88 -27.49
CA TRP A 266 16.13 -31.26 -26.21
C TRP A 266 17.09 -31.72 -25.11
N THR A 267 17.59 -30.77 -24.32
CA THR A 267 18.51 -31.04 -23.21
C THR A 267 18.18 -30.15 -22.02
N ASP A 268 18.35 -30.67 -20.82
CA ASP A 268 18.16 -29.92 -19.58
C ASP A 268 19.01 -28.65 -19.56
N PHE A 269 18.36 -27.53 -19.31
CA PHE A 269 18.96 -26.22 -19.12
C PHE A 269 18.58 -25.67 -17.74
N ASN A 270 19.58 -25.44 -16.90
CA ASN A 270 19.37 -24.86 -15.58
C ASN A 270 19.20 -23.34 -15.69
N GLY A 271 18.03 -22.88 -16.16
CA GLY A 271 17.74 -21.45 -16.26
C GLY A 271 17.80 -20.71 -14.92
N ALA A 272 17.72 -21.43 -13.80
CA ALA A 272 17.92 -20.87 -12.47
C ALA A 272 19.33 -20.29 -12.27
N ASP A 273 20.31 -20.57 -13.12
CA ASP A 273 21.61 -19.90 -13.05
C ASP A 273 21.56 -18.44 -13.52
N TYR A 274 20.44 -18.01 -14.08
CA TYR A 274 20.21 -16.63 -14.55
C TYR A 274 19.12 -15.93 -13.74
N GLY A 275 19.28 -14.62 -13.58
CA GLY A 275 18.25 -13.75 -13.03
C GLY A 275 18.36 -12.34 -13.60
N PHE A 276 17.35 -11.54 -13.34
CA PHE A 276 17.28 -10.18 -13.84
C PHE A 276 16.66 -9.27 -12.80
N SER A 277 17.30 -8.14 -12.52
CA SER A 277 16.76 -7.12 -11.62
C SER A 277 16.50 -5.83 -12.37
N ILE A 278 15.34 -5.22 -12.12
CA ILE A 278 14.96 -3.89 -12.61
C ILE A 278 14.95 -2.97 -11.40
N PHE A 279 15.70 -1.87 -11.44
CA PHE A 279 15.74 -0.88 -10.38
C PHE A 279 14.97 0.35 -10.82
N ILE A 280 14.02 0.76 -9.98
CA ILE A 280 13.02 1.77 -10.27
C ILE A 280 13.22 2.93 -9.31
N LYS A 281 13.22 4.15 -9.84
CA LYS A 281 13.31 5.38 -9.06
C LYS A 281 12.34 6.39 -9.64
N ASN A 282 11.51 6.98 -8.79
CA ASN A 282 10.48 7.94 -9.18
C ASN A 282 9.52 7.40 -10.28
N GLY A 283 9.24 6.09 -10.26
CA GLY A 283 8.36 5.45 -11.26
C GLY A 283 9.02 5.10 -12.60
N GLU A 284 10.29 5.46 -12.80
CA GLU A 284 11.04 5.11 -14.02
C GLU A 284 12.14 4.07 -13.75
N ILE A 285 12.49 3.30 -14.78
CA ILE A 285 13.68 2.43 -14.72
C ILE A 285 14.93 3.31 -14.67
N GLU A 286 15.66 3.22 -13.55
CA GLU A 286 16.96 3.85 -13.35
C GLU A 286 18.05 3.02 -14.04
N TYR A 287 18.06 1.71 -13.80
CA TYR A 287 18.96 0.76 -14.45
C TYR A 287 18.43 -0.67 -14.36
N CYS A 288 19.00 -1.55 -15.17
CA CYS A 288 18.73 -2.98 -15.12
C CYS A 288 20.00 -3.77 -14.83
N MET A 289 19.87 -4.99 -14.32
CA MET A 289 21.00 -5.85 -14.02
C MET A 289 20.71 -7.31 -14.39
N LEU A 290 21.59 -7.89 -15.22
CA LEU A 290 21.60 -9.33 -15.50
C LEU A 290 22.50 -10.02 -14.47
N HIS A 291 22.00 -11.11 -13.91
CA HIS A 291 22.70 -11.96 -12.95
C HIS A 291 23.03 -13.31 -13.58
N MET A 292 24.29 -13.74 -13.49
CA MET A 292 24.76 -15.09 -13.81
C MET A 292 25.34 -15.70 -12.54
N TYR A 293 24.48 -16.39 -11.80
CA TYR A 293 24.76 -16.87 -10.44
C TYR A 293 25.79 -17.99 -10.41
N ASP A 294 25.82 -18.86 -11.43
CA ASP A 294 26.80 -19.94 -11.58
C ASP A 294 28.25 -19.43 -11.62
N ARG A 295 28.45 -18.23 -12.15
CA ARG A 295 29.77 -17.59 -12.34
C ARG A 295 30.01 -16.43 -11.38
N ASN A 296 29.02 -16.09 -10.55
CA ASN A 296 29.03 -14.90 -9.71
C ASN A 296 29.35 -13.61 -10.50
N VAL A 297 28.67 -13.45 -11.64
CA VAL A 297 28.84 -12.31 -12.56
C VAL A 297 27.56 -11.51 -12.66
N ASP A 298 27.69 -10.20 -12.51
CA ASP A 298 26.62 -9.24 -12.77
C ASP A 298 26.98 -8.33 -13.94
N ILE A 299 25.97 -7.97 -14.75
CA ILE A 299 26.11 -6.94 -15.77
C ILE A 299 25.03 -5.89 -15.52
N LYS A 300 25.48 -4.69 -15.15
CA LYS A 300 24.62 -3.53 -14.87
C LYS A 300 24.53 -2.65 -16.11
N TYR A 301 23.31 -2.35 -16.55
CA TYR A 301 22.99 -1.58 -17.75
C TYR A 301 22.43 -0.20 -17.39
N PHE A 302 23.09 0.86 -17.84
CA PHE A 302 22.74 2.25 -17.53
C PHE A 302 22.08 2.93 -18.73
N LYS A 303 21.15 3.85 -18.47
CA LYS A 303 20.71 4.85 -19.47
C LYS A 303 21.85 5.77 -19.85
#